data_AF-A0A1C5RYE5-F1
#
_entry.id   AF-A0A1C5RYE5-F1
#
_cell.length_a   1.000
_cell.length_b   1.000
_cell.length_c   1.000
_cell.angle_alpha   90.00
_cell.angle_beta   90.00
_cell.angle_gamma   90.00
#
_symmetry.space_group_name_H-M   'P 1'
#
loop_
_entity.id
_entity.type
_entity.pdbx_description
1 polymer ?
#
loop_
_entity_poly.entity_id
_entity_poly.type
_entity_poly.pdbx_seq_one_letter_code
_entity_poly.pdbx_strand_id
1 'polypeptide(L)'
;MEAGAEDANLIICVTTSDELNILAGLMAKKMGTRHTIARVRNPDYSSQRDFMRNQLGFSMIVNPELEAASEIRRVLSFPSAVKVDTFSRGKVELAEFFVEDHSRLNGVELNQFHKITKTNILVCAVSHNEDVIIPDGNYAIKPGDHLYITGTHRDLSRFCLDIGVITNRIKNVIIVVGIKTCFIF
;
A
#
# COMPACT_ATOMS: atom_id res chain seq x y z
N MET A 1 -4.62 24.75 -30.81
CA MET A 1 -5.58 24.64 -29.70
C MET A 1 -4.79 24.96 -28.44
N GLU A 2 -4.99 26.15 -27.87
CA GLU A 2 -4.32 26.54 -26.61
C GLU A 2 -5.09 25.92 -25.43
N ALA A 3 -4.37 25.33 -24.48
CA ALA A 3 -4.97 24.47 -23.45
C ALA A 3 -5.56 25.22 -22.23
N GLY A 4 -5.60 26.56 -22.25
CA GLY A 4 -6.20 27.36 -21.17
C GLY A 4 -5.53 27.15 -19.81
N ALA A 5 -4.20 27.05 -19.78
CA ALA A 5 -3.47 26.67 -18.56
C ALA A 5 -3.59 27.68 -17.40
N GLU A 6 -3.86 28.95 -17.72
CA GLU A 6 -4.03 30.04 -16.75
C GLU A 6 -5.30 29.86 -15.91
N ASP A 7 -6.36 29.32 -16.51
CA ASP A 7 -7.66 29.10 -15.85
C ASP A 7 -7.77 27.69 -15.22
N ALA A 8 -6.80 26.82 -15.46
CA ALA A 8 -6.84 25.43 -15.00
C ALA A 8 -6.49 25.30 -13.51
N ASN A 9 -7.32 24.57 -12.76
CA ASN A 9 -6.99 24.24 -11.36
C ASN A 9 -6.01 23.06 -11.23
N LEU A 10 -5.93 22.19 -12.25
CA LEU A 10 -5.07 21.01 -12.28
C LEU A 10 -4.52 20.78 -13.70
N ILE A 11 -3.22 20.59 -13.80
CA ILE A 11 -2.55 20.16 -15.03
C ILE A 11 -1.80 18.85 -14.78
N ILE A 12 -1.95 17.91 -15.72
CA ILE A 12 -1.30 16.59 -15.70
C ILE A 12 -0.45 16.43 -16.96
N CYS A 13 0.87 16.35 -16.79
CA CYS A 13 1.82 16.21 -17.89
C CYS A 13 2.25 14.75 -18.04
N VAL A 14 1.70 14.05 -19.04
CA VAL A 14 1.84 12.59 -19.25
C VAL A 14 2.31 12.23 -20.66
N THR A 15 3.10 13.11 -21.29
CA THR A 15 3.70 12.82 -22.59
C THR A 15 4.79 11.75 -22.48
N THR A 16 5.33 11.31 -23.63
CA THR A 16 6.37 10.29 -23.70
C THR A 16 7.72 10.77 -23.14
N SER A 17 8.02 12.07 -23.20
CA SER A 17 9.25 12.67 -22.68
C SER A 17 9.05 13.19 -21.26
N ASP A 18 9.98 12.83 -20.39
CA ASP A 18 9.96 13.31 -19.00
C ASP A 18 10.39 14.78 -18.94
N GLU A 19 11.31 15.22 -19.81
CA GLU A 19 11.74 16.62 -19.93
C GLU A 19 10.58 17.52 -20.31
N LEU A 20 9.77 17.12 -21.31
CA LEU A 20 8.56 17.86 -21.68
C LEU A 20 7.55 17.89 -20.54
N ASN A 21 7.39 16.81 -19.79
CA ASN A 21 6.45 16.77 -18.68
C ASN A 21 6.87 17.72 -17.54
N ILE A 22 8.16 17.76 -17.22
CA ILE A 22 8.72 18.68 -16.23
C ILE A 22 8.58 20.13 -16.72
N LEU A 23 8.99 20.42 -17.95
CA LEU A 23 8.95 21.78 -18.48
C LEU A 23 7.51 22.32 -18.60
N ALA A 24 6.60 21.52 -19.14
CA ALA A 24 5.20 21.89 -19.26
C ALA A 24 4.56 22.15 -17.90
N GLY A 25 4.89 21.31 -16.91
CA GLY A 25 4.39 21.49 -15.55
C GLY A 25 4.94 22.74 -14.86
N LEU A 26 6.21 23.07 -15.08
CA LEU A 26 6.83 24.31 -14.59
C LEU A 26 6.19 25.55 -15.21
N MET A 27 5.95 25.51 -16.53
CA MET A 27 5.28 26.61 -17.24
C MET A 27 3.86 26.80 -16.72
N ALA A 28 3.08 25.71 -16.59
CA ALA A 28 1.75 25.72 -15.98
C ALA A 28 1.77 26.35 -14.58
N LYS A 29 2.73 25.95 -13.73
CA LYS A 29 2.85 26.50 -12.38
C LYS A 29 3.14 28.00 -12.40
N LYS A 30 4.01 28.45 -13.30
CA LYS A 30 4.35 29.87 -13.47
C LYS A 30 3.17 30.68 -14.02
N MET A 31 2.30 30.05 -14.81
CA MET A 31 1.07 30.62 -15.35
C MET A 31 -0.08 30.69 -14.33
N GLY A 32 0.12 30.18 -13.10
CA GLY A 32 -0.85 30.30 -12.01
C GLY A 32 -1.67 29.05 -11.70
N THR A 33 -1.43 27.93 -12.41
CA THR A 33 -2.13 26.67 -12.14
C THR A 33 -1.91 26.23 -10.67
N ARG A 34 -3.02 25.94 -9.98
CA ARG A 34 -3.00 25.58 -8.55
C ARG A 34 -2.26 24.26 -8.30
N HIS A 35 -2.59 23.23 -9.09
CA HIS A 35 -2.01 21.90 -8.96
C HIS A 35 -1.35 21.42 -10.26
N THR A 36 -0.14 20.91 -10.14
CA THR A 36 0.61 20.36 -11.28
C THR A 36 1.11 18.97 -10.92
N ILE A 37 0.85 18.01 -11.80
CA ILE A 37 1.31 16.61 -11.70
C ILE A 37 2.10 16.28 -12.96
N ALA A 38 3.27 15.68 -12.82
CA ALA A 38 4.06 15.21 -13.96
C ALA A 38 4.45 13.75 -13.83
N ARG A 39 4.41 13.04 -14.96
CA ARG A 39 4.90 11.67 -15.09
C ARG A 39 6.39 11.69 -15.43
N VAL A 40 7.20 11.06 -14.58
CA VAL A 40 8.65 10.99 -14.70
C VAL A 40 9.10 9.55 -14.47
N ARG A 41 9.64 8.90 -15.49
CA ARG A 41 10.15 7.51 -15.43
C ARG A 41 11.63 7.45 -15.09
N ASN A 42 12.41 8.41 -15.58
CA ASN A 42 13.86 8.41 -15.41
C ASN A 42 14.24 8.39 -13.90
N PRO A 43 14.99 7.37 -13.45
CA PRO A 43 15.44 7.25 -12.06
C PRO A 43 16.16 8.51 -11.55
N ASP A 44 16.98 9.15 -12.38
CA ASP A 44 17.80 10.31 -12.01
C ASP A 44 16.95 11.54 -11.66
N TYR A 45 15.80 11.68 -12.31
CA TYR A 45 14.82 12.73 -11.99
C TYR A 45 13.88 12.31 -10.87
N SER A 46 13.53 11.03 -10.80
CA SER A 46 12.63 10.51 -9.76
C SER A 46 13.28 10.50 -8.36
N SER A 47 14.59 10.36 -8.27
CA SER A 47 15.37 10.49 -7.02
C SER A 47 15.38 11.93 -6.50
N GLN A 48 15.13 12.90 -7.36
CA GLN A 48 14.99 14.33 -7.04
C GLN A 48 13.53 14.74 -6.76
N ARG A 49 12.65 13.77 -6.44
CA ARG A 49 11.24 14.00 -6.11
C ARG A 49 11.03 15.13 -5.11
N ASP A 50 11.83 15.17 -4.06
CA ASP A 50 11.72 16.21 -3.02
C ASP A 50 12.11 17.59 -3.55
N PHE A 51 13.13 17.68 -4.40
CA PHE A 51 13.49 18.92 -5.08
C PHE A 51 12.35 19.38 -6.00
N MET A 52 11.80 18.49 -6.82
CA MET A 52 10.67 18.79 -7.72
C MET A 52 9.44 19.30 -6.96
N ARG A 53 9.13 18.73 -5.79
CA ARG A 53 7.99 19.16 -4.98
C ARG A 53 8.27 20.47 -4.24
N ASN A 54 9.41 20.55 -3.57
CA ASN A 54 9.68 21.65 -2.63
C ASN A 54 10.26 22.89 -3.31
N GLN A 55 11.06 22.73 -4.36
CA GLN A 55 11.72 23.84 -5.07
C GLN A 55 10.97 24.22 -6.34
N LEU A 56 10.43 23.24 -7.06
CA LEU A 56 9.76 23.46 -8.35
C LEU A 56 8.23 23.52 -8.25
N GLY A 57 7.67 23.34 -7.05
CA GLY A 57 6.25 23.59 -6.76
C GLY A 57 5.29 22.56 -7.36
N PHE A 58 5.78 21.40 -7.78
CA PHE A 58 4.93 20.29 -8.22
C PHE A 58 4.12 19.75 -7.04
N SER A 59 2.82 19.54 -7.26
CA SER A 59 1.97 18.89 -6.26
C SER A 59 2.33 17.41 -6.13
N MET A 60 2.66 16.75 -7.24
CA MET A 60 3.01 15.34 -7.27
C MET A 60 3.88 15.00 -8.50
N ILE A 61 4.82 14.08 -8.32
CA ILE A 61 5.57 13.43 -9.41
C ILE A 61 5.27 11.94 -9.34
N VAL A 62 4.87 11.36 -10.46
CA VAL A 62 4.49 9.94 -10.56
C VAL A 62 5.50 9.21 -11.43
N ASN A 63 6.11 8.15 -10.89
CA ASN A 63 6.88 7.18 -11.68
C ASN A 63 6.07 5.89 -11.81
N PRO A 64 5.39 5.64 -12.94
CA PRO A 64 4.53 4.47 -13.11
C PRO A 64 5.24 3.14 -12.88
N GLU A 65 6.54 3.07 -13.21
CA GLU A 65 7.34 1.85 -13.07
C GLU A 65 7.60 1.53 -11.59
N LEU A 66 7.90 2.56 -10.80
CA LEU A 66 8.06 2.42 -9.35
C LEU A 66 6.73 2.11 -8.65
N GLU A 67 5.64 2.77 -9.03
CA GLU A 67 4.31 2.49 -8.46
C GLU A 67 3.89 1.04 -8.79
N ALA A 68 4.11 0.59 -10.02
CA ALA A 68 3.85 -0.80 -10.41
C ALA A 68 4.71 -1.81 -9.64
N ALA A 69 6.01 -1.53 -9.48
CA ALA A 69 6.91 -2.38 -8.68
C ALA A 69 6.47 -2.45 -7.21
N SER A 70 6.04 -1.33 -6.64
CA SER A 70 5.48 -1.26 -5.28
C SER A 70 4.23 -2.12 -5.12
N GLU A 71 3.31 -2.06 -6.10
CA GLU A 71 2.10 -2.89 -6.09
C GLU A 71 2.42 -4.38 -6.24
N ILE A 72 3.34 -4.76 -7.13
CA ILE A 72 3.80 -6.15 -7.28
C ILE A 72 4.42 -6.62 -5.96
N ARG A 73 5.30 -5.82 -5.34
CA ARG A 73 5.90 -6.13 -4.04
C ARG A 73 4.83 -6.33 -2.97
N ARG A 74 3.79 -5.48 -2.94
CA ARG A 74 2.68 -5.61 -1.99
C ARG A 74 1.97 -6.96 -2.15
N VAL A 75 1.63 -7.33 -3.39
CA VAL A 75 0.97 -8.61 -3.69
C VAL A 75 1.86 -9.80 -3.30
N LEU A 76 3.16 -9.74 -3.58
CA LEU A 76 4.10 -10.81 -3.23
C LEU A 76 4.39 -10.92 -1.72
N SER A 77 4.15 -9.86 -0.95
CA SER A 77 4.45 -9.82 0.49
C SER A 77 3.38 -10.48 1.35
N PHE A 78 2.18 -10.70 0.81
CA PHE A 78 1.11 -11.35 1.57
C PHE A 78 1.09 -12.88 1.39
N PRO A 79 0.90 -13.64 2.48
CA PRO A 79 0.62 -15.06 2.39
C PRO A 79 -0.69 -15.28 1.63
N SER A 80 -0.72 -16.26 0.73
CA SER A 80 -1.92 -16.61 -0.05
C SER A 80 -3.16 -16.94 0.81
N ALA A 81 -2.96 -17.25 2.09
CA ALA A 81 -4.01 -17.58 3.05
C ALA A 81 -4.72 -16.34 3.64
N VAL A 82 -4.24 -15.12 3.37
CA VAL A 82 -4.82 -13.88 3.93
C VAL A 82 -5.51 -13.11 2.82
N LYS A 83 -6.85 -12.96 2.93
CA LYS A 83 -7.62 -12.07 2.05
C LYS A 83 -7.40 -10.63 2.52
N VAL A 84 -6.93 -9.75 1.64
CA VAL A 84 -6.62 -8.36 1.97
C VAL A 84 -7.43 -7.42 1.09
N ASP A 85 -8.24 -6.58 1.72
CA ASP A 85 -8.92 -5.45 1.09
C ASP A 85 -8.20 -4.14 1.46
N THR A 86 -7.96 -3.28 0.47
CA THR A 86 -7.23 -2.03 0.66
C THR A 86 -8.18 -0.85 0.90
N PHE A 87 -7.92 -0.08 1.95
CA PHE A 87 -8.67 1.12 2.29
C PHE A 87 -7.74 2.35 2.32
N SER A 88 -8.29 3.55 2.23
CA SER A 88 -7.53 4.81 2.30
C SER A 88 -6.32 4.89 1.33
N ARG A 89 -6.51 4.51 0.06
CA ARG A 89 -5.44 4.48 -0.96
C ARG A 89 -4.23 3.59 -0.58
N GLY A 90 -4.49 2.45 0.07
CA GLY A 90 -3.44 1.49 0.46
C GLY A 90 -2.64 1.88 1.70
N LYS A 91 -3.05 2.92 2.44
CA LYS A 91 -2.42 3.28 3.72
C LYS A 91 -2.80 2.35 4.85
N VAL A 92 -3.99 1.78 4.76
CA VAL A 92 -4.55 0.85 5.74
C VAL A 92 -5.15 -0.31 4.97
N GLU A 93 -4.85 -1.50 5.46
CA GLU A 93 -5.32 -2.76 4.89
C GLU A 93 -6.26 -3.41 5.90
N LEU A 94 -7.29 -4.07 5.39
CA LEU A 94 -8.16 -4.96 6.16
C LEU A 94 -7.83 -6.38 5.71
N ALA A 95 -7.47 -7.22 6.66
CA ALA A 95 -7.14 -8.61 6.42
C ALA A 95 -8.13 -9.52 7.16
N GLU A 96 -8.51 -10.61 6.53
CA GLU A 96 -9.23 -11.70 7.17
C GLU A 96 -8.23 -12.78 7.59
N PHE A 97 -8.27 -13.15 8.87
CA PHE A 97 -7.42 -14.18 9.44
C PHE A 97 -8.27 -15.30 10.04
N PHE A 98 -8.12 -16.51 9.53
CA PHE A 98 -8.78 -17.70 10.06
C PHE A 98 -7.96 -18.34 11.18
N VAL A 99 -8.57 -18.55 12.35
CA VAL A 99 -7.93 -19.14 13.51
C VAL A 99 -8.05 -20.65 13.45
N GLU A 100 -6.96 -21.34 13.10
CA GLU A 100 -6.89 -22.80 13.12
C GLU A 100 -6.85 -23.37 14.54
N ASP A 101 -7.22 -24.64 14.71
CA ASP A 101 -7.26 -25.33 16.02
C ASP A 101 -5.96 -25.28 16.82
N HIS A 102 -4.83 -25.28 16.11
CA HIS A 102 -3.48 -25.27 16.67
C HIS A 102 -2.83 -23.87 16.64
N SER A 103 -3.64 -22.82 16.39
CA SER A 103 -3.18 -21.44 16.38
C SER A 103 -2.70 -20.99 17.76
N ARG A 104 -1.60 -20.22 17.78
CA ARG A 104 -1.08 -19.58 18.99
C ARG A 104 -2.02 -18.53 19.58
N LEU A 105 -3.07 -18.15 18.84
CA LEU A 105 -4.07 -17.19 19.27
C LEU A 105 -5.23 -17.84 20.04
N ASN A 106 -5.32 -19.17 20.08
CA ASN A 106 -6.39 -19.86 20.79
C ASN A 106 -6.38 -19.50 22.29
N GLY A 107 -7.50 -18.98 22.80
CA GLY A 107 -7.69 -18.57 24.19
C GLY A 107 -7.10 -17.21 24.54
N VAL A 108 -6.52 -16.49 23.57
CA VAL A 108 -5.94 -15.16 23.81
C VAL A 108 -7.04 -14.12 23.80
N GLU A 109 -7.10 -13.30 24.86
CA GLU A 109 -7.97 -12.12 24.91
C GLU A 109 -7.41 -10.98 24.04
N LEU A 110 -8.28 -10.23 23.37
CA LEU A 110 -7.87 -9.10 22.52
C LEU A 110 -7.12 -7.99 23.28
N ASN A 111 -7.39 -7.81 24.58
CA ASN A 111 -6.65 -6.89 25.43
C ASN A 111 -5.18 -7.33 25.64
N GLN A 112 -4.85 -8.61 25.45
CA GLN A 112 -3.51 -9.18 25.58
C GLN A 112 -2.79 -9.32 24.23
N PHE A 113 -3.48 -9.02 23.12
CA PHE A 113 -2.98 -9.21 21.77
C PHE A 113 -1.63 -8.52 21.53
N HIS A 114 -1.47 -7.29 22.04
CA HIS A 114 -0.23 -6.51 21.98
C HIS A 114 0.98 -7.17 22.67
N LYS A 115 0.76 -8.14 23.58
CA LYS A 115 1.84 -8.89 24.24
C LYS A 115 2.37 -10.01 23.36
N ILE A 116 1.54 -10.54 22.47
CA ILE A 116 1.87 -11.64 21.55
C ILE A 116 2.47 -11.07 20.27
N THR A 117 1.89 -9.98 19.76
CA THR A 117 2.28 -9.40 18.49
C THR A 117 2.73 -7.97 18.73
N LYS A 118 3.99 -7.64 18.41
CA LYS A 118 4.54 -6.27 18.57
C LYS A 118 4.15 -5.39 17.39
N THR A 119 2.88 -5.43 17.01
CA THR A 119 2.32 -4.81 15.82
C THR A 119 1.17 -3.90 16.20
N ASN A 120 1.02 -2.80 15.45
CA ASN A 120 -0.06 -1.86 15.67
C ASN A 120 -1.27 -2.24 14.81
N ILE A 121 -1.96 -3.32 15.20
CA ILE A 121 -3.16 -3.82 14.53
C ILE A 121 -4.38 -3.71 15.42
N LEU A 122 -5.56 -3.62 14.81
CA LEU A 122 -6.84 -3.59 15.49
C LEU A 122 -7.74 -4.69 14.93
N VAL A 123 -8.37 -5.48 15.80
CA VAL A 123 -9.43 -6.41 15.41
C VAL A 123 -10.75 -5.62 15.38
N CYS A 124 -11.32 -5.45 14.19
CA CYS A 124 -12.54 -4.67 13.96
C CYS A 124 -13.81 -5.50 14.18
N ALA A 125 -13.76 -6.77 13.78
CA ALA A 125 -14.87 -7.69 13.90
C ALA A 125 -14.33 -9.13 14.00
N VAL A 126 -15.15 -10.00 14.58
CA VAL A 126 -14.93 -11.45 14.60
C VAL A 126 -16.17 -12.12 14.03
N SER A 127 -15.99 -13.04 13.10
CA SER A 127 -17.05 -13.95 12.66
C SER A 127 -16.79 -15.35 13.18
N HIS A 128 -17.79 -15.96 13.81
CA HIS A 128 -17.73 -17.34 14.27
C HIS A 128 -19.00 -18.06 13.84
N ASN A 129 -18.90 -19.11 13.03
CA ASN A 129 -20.06 -19.81 12.46
C ASN A 129 -21.08 -18.87 11.78
N GLU A 130 -20.60 -17.92 10.98
CA GLU A 130 -21.39 -16.88 10.27
C GLU A 130 -21.97 -15.76 11.15
N ASP A 131 -21.86 -15.85 12.48
CA ASP A 131 -22.25 -14.77 13.38
C ASP A 131 -21.11 -13.75 13.51
N VAL A 132 -21.36 -12.53 13.01
CA VAL A 132 -20.40 -11.42 13.08
C VAL A 132 -20.67 -10.55 14.31
N ILE A 133 -19.65 -10.36 15.13
CA ILE A 133 -19.68 -9.48 16.30
C ILE A 133 -18.57 -8.43 16.24
N ILE A 134 -18.80 -7.30 16.89
CA ILE A 134 -17.74 -6.33 17.21
C ILE A 134 -17.20 -6.72 18.59
N PRO A 135 -15.98 -7.27 18.67
CA PRO A 135 -15.46 -7.76 19.94
C PRO A 135 -15.05 -6.59 20.86
N ASP A 136 -15.14 -6.80 22.16
CA ASP A 136 -14.47 -5.96 23.14
C ASP A 136 -13.08 -6.52 23.49
N GLY A 137 -12.35 -5.83 24.37
CA GLY A 137 -11.02 -6.28 24.78
C GLY A 137 -11.01 -7.63 25.52
N ASN A 138 -12.13 -8.09 26.07
CA ASN A 138 -12.24 -9.33 26.83
C ASN A 138 -12.63 -10.52 25.95
N TYR A 139 -12.89 -10.29 24.67
CA TYR A 139 -13.14 -11.36 23.72
C TYR A 139 -11.93 -12.30 23.64
N ALA A 140 -12.14 -13.56 24.04
CA ALA A 140 -11.16 -14.62 23.92
C ALA A 140 -11.31 -15.30 22.56
N ILE A 141 -10.24 -15.28 21.77
CA ILE A 141 -10.19 -15.85 20.43
C ILE A 141 -10.34 -17.37 20.48
N LYS A 142 -11.13 -17.92 19.56
CA LYS A 142 -11.40 -19.36 19.47
C LYS A 142 -11.00 -19.92 18.10
N PRO A 143 -10.67 -21.22 18.01
CA PRO A 143 -10.59 -21.90 16.74
C PRO A 143 -11.90 -21.78 15.95
N GLY A 144 -11.78 -21.60 14.64
CA GLY A 144 -12.91 -21.32 13.75
C GLY A 144 -13.29 -19.84 13.64
N ASP A 145 -12.69 -18.95 14.46
CA ASP A 145 -12.89 -17.51 14.32
C ASP A 145 -12.26 -17.00 13.03
N HIS A 146 -12.99 -16.12 12.34
CA HIS A 146 -12.47 -15.24 11.31
C HIS A 146 -12.27 -13.85 11.92
N LEU A 147 -11.02 -13.47 12.14
CA LEU A 147 -10.64 -12.16 12.66
C LEU A 147 -10.50 -11.18 11.51
N TYR A 148 -11.29 -10.10 11.51
CA TYR A 148 -11.12 -8.99 10.59
C TYR A 148 -10.22 -7.95 11.22
N ILE A 149 -8.97 -7.91 10.77
CA ILE A 149 -7.91 -7.10 11.36
C ILE A 149 -7.52 -5.96 10.43
N THR A 150 -7.26 -4.79 10.99
CA THR A 150 -6.78 -3.63 10.23
C THR A 150 -5.46 -3.12 10.74
N GLY A 151 -4.61 -2.67 9.84
CA GLY A 151 -3.29 -2.14 10.17
C GLY A 151 -2.53 -1.66 8.94
N THR A 152 -1.28 -1.23 9.16
CA THR A 152 -0.37 -0.95 8.04
C THR A 152 0.09 -2.27 7.42
N HIS A 153 0.51 -2.22 6.16
CA HIS A 153 1.11 -3.37 5.48
C HIS A 153 2.24 -4.03 6.27
N ARG A 154 3.10 -3.21 6.89
CA ARG A 154 4.22 -3.67 7.71
C ARG A 154 3.73 -4.42 8.94
N ASP A 155 2.70 -3.90 9.61
CA ASP A 155 2.15 -4.49 10.83
C ASP A 155 1.40 -5.78 10.54
N LEU A 156 0.60 -5.85 9.48
CA LEU A 156 -0.12 -7.07 9.09
C LEU A 156 0.85 -8.18 8.65
N SER A 157 1.89 -7.83 7.87
CA SER A 157 2.92 -8.79 7.47
C SER A 157 3.67 -9.35 8.69
N ARG A 158 4.02 -8.49 9.64
CA ARG A 158 4.69 -8.89 10.89
C ARG A 158 3.77 -9.71 11.78
N PHE A 159 2.49 -9.37 11.85
CA PHE A 159 1.48 -10.13 12.58
C PHE A 159 1.44 -11.57 12.08
N CYS A 160 1.33 -11.78 10.76
CA CYS A 160 1.32 -13.12 10.16
C CYS A 160 2.56 -13.95 10.53
N LEU A 161 3.74 -13.31 10.58
CA LEU A 161 4.99 -13.96 10.99
C LEU A 161 5.00 -14.32 12.49
N ASP A 162 4.57 -13.40 13.36
CA ASP A 162 4.57 -13.59 14.81
C ASP A 162 3.64 -14.75 15.24
N ILE A 163 2.49 -14.91 14.58
CA ILE A 163 1.53 -15.97 14.87
C ILE A 163 1.85 -17.31 14.20
N GLY A 164 2.92 -17.37 13.39
CA GLY A 164 3.41 -18.61 12.79
C GLY A 164 2.57 -19.12 11.61
N VAL A 165 1.77 -18.26 10.97
CA VAL A 165 1.10 -18.62 9.72
C VAL A 165 2.17 -19.02 8.73
N ILE A 166 2.07 -20.24 8.20
CA ILE A 166 2.98 -20.74 7.17
C ILE A 166 2.73 -19.89 5.93
N THR A 167 3.46 -18.80 5.84
CA THR A 167 3.60 -18.07 4.61
C THR A 167 4.31 -19.03 3.68
N ASN A 168 3.65 -19.46 2.61
CA ASN A 168 4.38 -19.92 1.43
C ASN A 168 5.07 -18.67 0.88
N ARG A 169 6.15 -18.27 1.56
CA ARG A 169 7.01 -17.18 1.15
C ARG A 169 7.41 -17.52 -0.27
N ILE A 170 7.04 -16.67 -1.21
CA ILE A 170 7.31 -16.91 -2.61
C ILE A 170 8.84 -16.93 -2.77
N LYS A 171 9.43 -18.14 -2.82
CA LYS A 171 10.89 -18.32 -2.86
C LYS A 171 11.44 -18.06 -4.25
N ASN A 172 10.64 -18.39 -5.26
CA ASN A 172 10.98 -18.28 -6.66
C ASN A 172 9.93 -17.41 -7.34
N VAL A 173 10.35 -16.24 -7.82
CA VAL A 173 9.53 -15.37 -8.68
C VAL A 173 10.23 -15.32 -10.03
N ILE A 174 9.52 -15.67 -11.10
CA ILE A 174 9.98 -15.38 -12.47
C ILE A 174 9.28 -14.11 -12.89
N ILE A 175 10.04 -13.02 -13.00
CA ILE A 175 9.54 -11.76 -13.56
C ILE A 175 9.96 -11.74 -15.03
N VAL A 176 9.01 -12.00 -15.95
CA VAL A 176 9.25 -11.85 -17.39
C VAL A 176 8.99 -10.41 -17.76
N VAL A 177 10.06 -9.63 -17.97
CA VAL A 177 9.97 -8.21 -18.29
C VAL A 177 10.48 -7.94 -19.70
N GLY A 178 9.66 -7.30 -20.53
CA GLY A 178 10.04 -6.89 -21.90
C GLY A 178 10.65 -5.48 -22.01
N ILE A 179 10.90 -4.76 -20.91
CA ILE A 179 11.34 -3.34 -20.88
C ILE A 179 12.14 -3.04 -19.58
N LYS A 180 12.72 -1.83 -19.44
CA LYS A 180 13.67 -1.34 -18.41
C LYS A 180 13.24 -1.39 -16.93
N THR A 181 12.13 -2.04 -16.56
CA THR A 181 11.67 -2.17 -15.16
C THR A 181 12.51 -3.11 -14.29
N CYS A 182 13.52 -3.79 -14.85
CA CYS A 182 14.39 -4.73 -14.13
C CYS A 182 15.23 -4.06 -13.00
N PHE A 183 15.48 -2.75 -13.09
CA PHE A 183 16.37 -2.05 -12.14
C PHE A 183 15.76 -1.75 -10.76
N ILE A 184 14.46 -2.05 -10.55
CA ILE A 184 13.69 -1.60 -9.38
C ILE A 184 13.33 -2.75 -8.42
N PHE A 185 13.63 -4.00 -8.80
CA PHE A 185 13.40 -5.19 -7.97
C PHE A 185 14.67 -5.67 -7.26
#